data_AF-A0A7J9WQG3-F1
#
_entry.id   AF-A0A7J9WQG3-F1
#
_cell.length_a   1.000
_cell.length_b   1.000
_cell.length_c   1.000
_cell.angle_alpha   90.00
_cell.angle_beta   90.00
_cell.angle_gamma   90.00
#
_symmetry.space_group_name_H-M   'P 1'
#
loop_
_entity.id
_entity.type
_entity.pdbx_description
1 polymer ?
#
loop_
_entity_poly.entity_id
_entity_poly.type
_entity_poly.pdbx_seq_one_letter_code
_entity_poly.pdbx_strand_id
1 'polypeptide(L)' 'MGDGSPYELRIARPAARALAGRLPEKIAVAVHEFITGTLLENPQRLGKRLLLRPYEGTWSARRGSYRVLYE' A
#
# COMPACT_ATOMS: atom_id res chain seq x y z
N MET A 1 -20.45 14.29 6.56
CA MET A 1 -20.80 12.87 6.32
C MET A 1 -20.11 12.52 5.02
N GLY A 2 -18.89 11.97 5.12
CA GLY A 2 -18.13 11.62 3.92
C GLY A 2 -18.88 10.52 3.19
N ASP A 3 -19.34 10.86 2.00
CA ASP A 3 -19.75 10.06 0.86
C ASP A 3 -18.64 9.06 0.44
N GLY A 4 -18.15 8.27 1.40
CA GLY A 4 -16.97 7.43 1.25
C GLY A 4 -17.37 6.03 0.82
N SER A 5 -17.50 5.81 -0.48
CA SER A 5 -17.37 4.43 -0.98
C SER A 5 -16.00 3.91 -0.50
N PRO A 6 -15.93 2.71 0.11
CA PRO A 6 -14.64 2.16 0.54
C PRO A 6 -13.72 2.06 -0.67
N TYR A 7 -12.45 2.40 -0.50
CA TYR A 7 -11.45 2.25 -1.55
C TYR A 7 -11.45 0.80 -2.05
N GLU A 8 -11.35 0.60 -3.37
CA GLU A 8 -11.23 -0.75 -3.94
C GLU A 8 -9.77 -1.21 -3.90
N LEU A 9 -9.52 -2.40 -3.36
CA LEU A 9 -8.18 -2.97 -3.36
C LEU A 9 -7.90 -3.71 -4.67
N ARG A 10 -6.93 -3.20 -5.44
CA ARG A 10 -6.38 -3.88 -6.62
C ARG A 10 -4.88 -4.08 -6.42
N ILE A 11 -4.43 -5.34 -6.49
CA ILE A 11 -3.01 -5.68 -6.32
C ILE A 11 -2.35 -5.84 -7.68
N ALA A 12 -1.39 -4.98 -7.99
CA ALA A 12 -0.60 -5.09 -9.21
C ALA A 12 0.25 -6.37 -9.22
N ARG A 13 0.50 -6.92 -10.41
CA ARG A 13 1.29 -8.16 -10.59
C ARG A 13 2.66 -8.15 -9.87
N PRO A 14 3.45 -7.05 -9.88
CA PRO A 14 4.71 -7.00 -9.14
C PRO A 14 4.52 -7.11 -7.61
N ALA A 15 3.46 -6.49 -7.07
CA ALA A 15 3.14 -6.55 -5.65
C ALA A 15 2.69 -7.96 -5.24
N ALA A 16 1.84 -8.60 -6.04
CA ALA A 16 1.43 -9.99 -5.81
C ALA A 16 2.63 -10.95 -5.78
N ARG A 17 3.60 -10.77 -6.69
CA ARG A 17 4.83 -11.58 -6.71
C ARG A 17 5.74 -11.32 -5.51
N ALA A 18 5.77 -10.08 -5.01
CA ALA A 18 6.53 -9.76 -3.80
C ALA A 18 5.95 -10.48 -2.58
N LEU A 19 4.62 -10.39 -2.41
CA LEU A 19 3.88 -11.04 -1.32
C LEU A 19 3.99 -12.57 -1.38
N ALA A 20 3.93 -13.16 -2.58
CA ALA A 20 3.89 -14.61 -2.74
C ALA A 20 5.24 -15.33 -2.51
N GLY A 21 6.37 -14.63 -2.47
CA GLY A 21 7.65 -15.33 -2.29
C GLY A 21 8.94 -14.53 -2.40
N ARG A 22 8.90 -13.20 -2.57
CA ARG A 22 10.14 -12.39 -2.48
C ARG A 22 10.38 -11.84 -1.08
N LEU A 23 9.31 -11.64 -0.32
CA LEU A 23 9.39 -11.18 1.05
C LEU A 23 9.44 -12.37 2.01
N PRO A 24 10.20 -12.29 3.11
CA PRO A 24 10.03 -13.20 4.23
C PRO A 24 8.57 -13.25 4.67
N GLU A 25 8.06 -14.43 4.99
CA GLU A 25 6.64 -14.66 5.29
C GLU A 25 6.06 -13.68 6.32
N LYS A 26 6.79 -13.43 7.41
CA LYS A 26 6.38 -12.47 8.45
C LYS A 26 6.15 -11.05 7.89
N ILE A 27 6.96 -10.64 6.91
CA ILE A 27 6.81 -9.33 6.27
C ILE A 27 5.64 -9.37 5.28
N ALA A 28 5.50 -10.46 4.51
CA ALA A 28 4.38 -10.62 3.58
C ALA A 28 3.03 -10.55 4.29
N VAL A 29 2.87 -11.24 5.42
CA VAL A 29 1.67 -11.19 6.26
C VAL A 29 1.41 -9.78 6.77
N ALA A 30 2.43 -9.12 7.33
CA ALA A 30 2.28 -7.75 7.84
C ALA A 30 1.92 -6.74 6.73
N VAL A 31 2.44 -6.91 5.53
CA VAL A 31 2.06 -6.09 4.37
C VAL A 31 0.62 -6.38 3.96
N HIS A 32 0.23 -7.65 3.89
CA HIS A 32 -1.13 -8.06 3.54
C HIS A 32 -2.16 -7.45 4.49
N GLU A 33 -1.99 -7.65 5.80
CA GLU A 33 -2.88 -7.06 6.82
C GLU A 33 -2.94 -5.53 6.74
N PHE A 34 -1.80 -4.90 6.45
CA PHE A 34 -1.74 -3.46 6.30
C PHE A 34 -2.53 -2.95 5.08
N ILE A 35 -2.40 -3.61 3.93
CA ILE A 35 -3.08 -3.18 2.69
C ILE A 35 -4.57 -3.55 2.66
N THR A 36 -4.98 -4.64 3.33
CA THR A 36 -6.41 -5.05 3.39
C THR A 36 -7.19 -4.41 4.53
N GLY A 37 -6.51 -3.78 5.50
CA GLY A 37 -7.15 -3.10 6.62
C GLY A 37 -6.79 -1.63 6.66
N THR A 38 -5.75 -1.31 7.44
CA THR A 38 -5.44 0.07 7.86
C THR A 38 -5.21 1.04 6.70
N LEU A 39 -4.58 0.58 5.61
CA LEU A 39 -4.35 1.43 4.44
C LEU A 39 -5.64 1.74 3.68
N LEU A 40 -6.56 0.78 3.53
CA LEU A 40 -7.83 0.97 2.82
C LEU A 40 -8.79 1.91 3.55
N GLU A 41 -8.78 1.87 4.88
CA GLU A 41 -9.65 2.73 5.68
C GLU A 41 -9.25 4.21 5.58
N ASN A 42 -7.95 4.50 5.49
CA ASN A 42 -7.42 5.87 5.56
C ASN A 42 -6.17 6.08 4.69
N PRO A 43 -6.21 5.85 3.37
CA PRO A 43 -5.00 5.85 2.54
C PRO A 43 -4.32 7.21 2.53
N GLN A 44 -5.06 8.30 2.36
CA GLN A 44 -4.51 9.66 2.31
C GLN A 44 -3.81 10.08 3.62
N ARG A 45 -4.22 9.53 4.76
CA ARG A 45 -3.63 9.86 6.07
C ARG A 45 -2.30 9.14 6.29
N LEU A 46 -2.18 7.93 5.77
CA LEU A 46 -1.02 7.05 5.99
C LEU A 46 0.02 7.14 4.88
N GLY A 47 -0.39 7.58 3.69
CA GLY A 47 0.51 7.81 2.58
C GLY A 47 1.05 9.23 2.51
N LYS A 48 2.17 9.35 1.79
CA LYS A 48 2.70 10.61 1.30
C LYS A 48 2.78 10.54 -0.22
N ARG A 49 2.28 11.58 -0.89
CA ARG A 49 2.42 11.71 -2.34
C ARG A 49 3.88 11.91 -2.68
N LEU A 50 4.39 11.08 -3.58
CA LEU A 50 5.74 11.20 -4.11
C LEU A 50 5.76 12.34 -5.14
N LEU A 51 6.71 13.23 -4.96
CA LEU A 51 6.87 14.45 -5.77
C LEU A 51 8.03 14.34 -6.76
N LEU A 52 8.84 13.29 -6.65
CA LEU A 52 10.05 13.13 -7.46
C LEU A 52 9.83 12.06 -8.53
N ARG A 53 10.26 12.37 -9.75
CA ARG A 53 10.32 11.40 -10.86
C ARG A 53 11.28 10.25 -10.50
N PRO A 54 11.00 9.01 -10.96
CA PRO A 54 9.93 8.59 -11.86
C PRO A 54 8.57 8.29 -11.19
N TYR A 55 8.43 8.52 -9.88
CA TYR A 55 7.25 8.11 -9.10
C TYR A 55 6.28 9.26 -8.79
N GLU A 56 6.39 10.35 -9.53
CA GLU A 56 5.54 11.52 -9.35
C GLU A 56 4.07 11.13 -9.55
N GLY A 57 3.22 11.47 -8.59
CA GLY A 57 1.79 11.14 -8.61
C GLY A 57 1.43 9.84 -7.89
N THR A 58 2.41 8.98 -7.58
CA THR A 58 2.19 7.78 -6.76
C THR A 58 2.22 8.14 -5.26
N TRP A 59 1.52 7.37 -4.44
CA TRP A 59 1.56 7.46 -2.98
C TRP A 59 2.44 6.39 -2.39
N SER A 60 3.13 6.74 -1.30
CA SER A 60 3.93 5.81 -0.50
C SER A 60 3.43 5.79 0.94
N ALA A 61 2.97 4.64 1.40
CA ALA A 61 2.68 4.41 2.82
C ALA A 61 3.80 3.59 3.46
N ARG A 62 4.28 4.02 4.63
CA ARG A 62 5.34 3.35 5.38
C ARG A 62 4.76 2.54 6.54
N ARG A 63 5.20 1.29 6.68
CA ARG A 63 4.90 0.46 7.84
C ARG A 63 6.18 -0.27 8.27
N GLY A 64 6.75 0.16 9.40
CA GLY A 64 8.03 -0.36 9.89
C GLY A 64 9.19 -0.13 8.90
N SER A 65 9.82 -1.22 8.47
CA SER A 65 10.95 -1.22 7.52
C SER A 65 10.54 -1.30 6.04
N TYR A 66 9.26 -1.49 5.74
CA TYR A 66 8.76 -1.60 4.37
C TYR A 66 7.89 -0.40 3.96
N ARG A 67 7.70 -0.27 2.64
CA ARG A 67 6.84 0.74 2.02
C ARG A 67 5.93 0.08 1.00
N VAL A 68 4.69 0.56 0.94
CA VAL A 68 3.69 0.18 -0.06
C VAL A 68 3.49 1.37 -0.98
N LEU A 69 3.65 1.15 -2.29
CA LEU A 69 3.34 2.13 -3.31
C LEU A 69 1.93 1.86 -3.86
N TYR A 70 1.13 2.92 -3.99
CA TYR A 70 -0.27 2.84 -4.46
C TYR A 70 -0.69 4.14 -5.14
N GLU A 71 -1.84 4.12 -5.82
CA GLU A 71 -2.42 5.26 -6.54
C GLU A 71 -3.87 5.49 -6.15
#